data_AF-A0A345ZUV8-F1
#
_entry.id   AF-A0A345ZUV8-F1
#
_cell.length_a   1.000
_cell.length_b   1.000
_cell.length_c   1.000
_cell.angle_alpha   90.00
_cell.angle_beta   90.00
_cell.angle_gamma   90.00
#
_symmetry.space_group_name_H-M   'P 1'
#
loop_
_entity.id
_entity.type
_entity.pdbx_description
1 polymer ?
#
loop_
_entity_poly.entity_id
_entity_poly.type
_entity_poly.pdbx_seq_one_letter_code
_entity_poly.pdbx_strand_id
1 'polypeptide(L)' 'MWIPTKNDAVEMFARQFGRRYRGSAVKRARETAAALNAKGDHEGFQMWSAVADVIDQSQRQEPRIVS' A
#
# COMPACT_ATOMS: atom_id res chain seq x y z
N MET A 1 -18.15 -8.90 -18.57
CA MET A 1 -17.93 -7.66 -17.80
C MET A 1 -16.98 -8.02 -16.66
N TRP A 2 -15.80 -7.41 -16.59
CA TRP A 2 -14.87 -7.65 -15.49
C TRP A 2 -15.30 -6.81 -14.28
N ILE A 3 -15.38 -7.43 -13.11
CA ILE A 3 -15.74 -6.77 -11.84
C ILE A 3 -14.52 -6.86 -10.93
N PRO A 4 -13.87 -5.73 -10.60
CA PRO A 4 -12.69 -5.73 -9.74
C PRO A 4 -13.02 -6.23 -8.34
N THR A 5 -12.08 -7.00 -7.79
CA THR A 5 -12.12 -7.48 -6.40
C THR A 5 -11.56 -6.44 -5.43
N LYS A 6 -11.75 -6.67 -4.13
CA LYS A 6 -11.12 -5.85 -3.07
C LYS A 6 -9.60 -5.85 -3.19
N ASN A 7 -9.00 -6.98 -3.58
CA ASN A 7 -7.55 -7.09 -3.77
C ASN A 7 -7.08 -6.27 -4.97
N ASP A 8 -7.83 -6.29 -6.09
CA ASP A 8 -7.51 -5.46 -7.26
C ASP A 8 -7.54 -3.96 -6.89
N ALA A 9 -8.52 -3.54 -6.07
CA ALA A 9 -8.59 -2.17 -5.58
C ALA A 9 -7.38 -1.79 -4.71
N VAL A 10 -6.95 -2.69 -3.81
CA VAL A 10 -5.74 -2.50 -2.98
C VAL A 10 -4.50 -2.39 -3.86
N GLU A 11 -4.33 -3.26 -4.86
CA GLU A 11 -3.18 -3.21 -5.76
C GLU A 11 -3.14 -1.93 -6.60
N MET A 12 -4.27 -1.54 -7.18
CA MET A 12 -4.38 -0.31 -7.96
C MET A 12 -4.06 0.92 -7.11
N PHE A 13 -4.62 0.97 -5.90
CA PHE A 13 -4.37 2.06 -4.97
C PHE A 13 -2.91 2.07 -4.51
N ALA A 14 -2.34 0.92 -4.16
CA ALA A 14 -0.94 0.76 -3.74
C ALA A 14 0.03 1.24 -4.82
N ARG A 15 -0.21 0.92 -6.09
CA ARG A 15 0.60 1.43 -7.22
C ARG A 15 0.55 2.94 -7.32
N GLN A 16 -0.65 3.54 -7.26
CA GLN A 16 -0.81 4.99 -7.34
C GLN A 16 -0.16 5.69 -6.14
N PHE A 17 -0.35 5.13 -4.94
CA PHE A 17 0.21 5.65 -3.70
C PHE A 17 1.74 5.56 -3.69
N GLY A 18 2.28 4.41 -4.10
CA GLY A 18 3.71 4.17 -4.28
C GLY A 18 4.35 5.17 -5.24
N ARG A 19 3.73 5.42 -6.40
CA ARG A 19 4.20 6.42 -7.38
C ARG A 19 4.20 7.84 -6.80
N ARG A 20 3.16 8.20 -6.03
CA ARG A 20 3.02 9.53 -5.44
C ARG A 20 4.05 9.81 -4.34
N TYR A 21 4.31 8.83 -3.48
CA TYR A 21 5.12 9.02 -2.27
C TYR A 21 6.53 8.38 -2.32
N ARG A 22 6.82 7.62 -3.38
CA ARG A 22 8.12 6.98 -3.68
C ARG A 22 8.69 6.24 -2.45
N GLY A 23 9.94 6.53 -2.06
CA GLY A 23 10.61 5.89 -0.92
C GLY A 23 9.93 6.11 0.44
N SER A 24 9.01 7.07 0.57
CA SER A 24 8.24 7.26 1.81
C SER A 24 6.89 6.54 1.83
N ALA A 25 6.50 5.87 0.74
CA ALA A 25 5.17 5.32 0.57
C ALA A 25 4.86 4.20 1.59
N VAL A 26 5.77 3.25 1.81
CA VAL A 26 5.59 2.17 2.79
C VAL A 26 5.39 2.74 4.20
N LYS A 27 6.27 3.66 4.62
CA LYS A 27 6.19 4.31 5.93
C LYS A 27 4.84 5.02 6.12
N ARG A 28 4.42 5.84 5.15
CA ARG A 28 3.14 6.57 5.21
C ARG A 28 1.93 5.63 5.27
N ALA A 29 1.96 4.53 4.52
CA ALA A 29 0.89 3.54 4.55
C ALA A 29 0.79 2.85 5.93
N ARG A 30 1.93 2.49 6.54
CA ARG A 30 1.97 1.94 7.90
C ARG A 30 1.51 2.93 8.96
N GLU A 31 1.93 4.19 8.88
CA GLU A 31 1.48 5.26 9.79
C GLU A 31 -0.04 5.45 9.70
N THR A 32 -0.59 5.41 8.48
CA THR A 32 -2.04 5.51 8.27
C THR A 32 -2.77 4.30 8.86
N ALA A 33 -2.26 3.08 8.65
CA ALA A 33 -2.81 1.88 9.26
C ALA A 33 -2.82 1.99 10.80
N ALA A 34 -1.71 2.40 11.40
CA ALA A 34 -1.60 2.55 12.85
C ALA A 34 -2.58 3.61 13.39
N ALA A 35 -2.75 4.72 12.70
CA ALA A 35 -3.70 5.77 13.07
C ALA A 35 -5.16 5.30 13.01
N LEU A 36 -5.50 4.43 12.05
CA LEU A 36 -6.84 3.82 11.94
C LEU A 36 -7.07 2.81 13.05
N ASN A 37 -6.08 1.96 13.34
CA ASN A 37 -6.18 1.02 14.45
C ASN A 37 -6.36 1.73 15.80
N ALA A 38 -5.64 2.84 16.02
CA ALA A 38 -5.77 3.66 17.22
C ALA A 38 -7.17 4.28 17.38
N LYS A 39 -7.92 4.45 16.28
CA LYS A 39 -9.30 4.93 16.27
C LYS A 39 -10.34 3.79 16.38
N GLY A 40 -9.90 2.54 16.48
CA GLY A 40 -10.78 1.36 16.47
C GLY A 40 -11.22 0.92 15.08
N ASP A 41 -10.71 1.53 14.01
CA ASP A 41 -10.99 1.10 12.64
C ASP A 41 -10.05 -0.03 12.21
N HIS A 42 -10.42 -1.24 12.60
CA HIS A 42 -9.65 -2.45 12.29
C HIS A 42 -9.71 -2.82 10.80
N GLU A 43 -10.81 -2.51 10.11
CA GLU A 43 -10.91 -2.80 8.67
C GLU A 43 -9.98 -1.87 7.87
N GLY A 44 -9.97 -0.59 8.20
CA GLY A 44 -9.05 0.40 7.66
C GLY A 44 -7.59 0.05 7.95
N PHE A 45 -7.28 -0.41 9.17
CA PHE A 45 -5.95 -0.93 9.51
C PHE A 45 -5.52 -2.09 8.60
N GLN A 46 -6.40 -3.08 8.38
CA GLN A 46 -6.10 -4.22 7.51
C GLN A 46 -5.86 -3.79 6.06
N MET A 47 -6.72 -2.90 5.53
CA MET A 47 -6.57 -2.40 4.16
C MET A 47 -5.26 -1.63 3.96
N TRP A 48 -4.93 -0.70 4.86
CA TRP A 48 -3.70 0.08 4.76
C TRP A 48 -2.43 -0.74 5.03
N SER A 49 -2.54 -1.79 5.85
CA SER A 49 -1.46 -2.77 6.02
C SER A 49 -1.20 -3.51 4.71
N ALA A 50 -2.25 -4.00 4.04
CA ALA A 50 -2.13 -4.66 2.74
C ALA A 50 -1.56 -3.72 1.66
N VAL A 51 -1.96 -2.44 1.65
CA VAL A 51 -1.36 -1.42 0.77
C VAL A 51 0.14 -1.29 1.03
N ALA A 52 0.56 -1.23 2.29
CA ALA A 52 1.97 -1.14 2.65
C ALA A 52 2.76 -2.38 2.18
N ASP A 53 2.18 -3.57 2.33
CA ASP A 53 2.79 -4.84 1.92
C ASP A 53 2.99 -4.89 0.40
N VAL A 54 1.99 -4.49 -0.38
CA VAL A 54 2.08 -4.44 -1.86
C VAL A 54 3.15 -3.45 -2.33
N ILE A 55 3.25 -2.29 -1.69
CA ILE A 55 4.28 -1.29 -2.03
C ILE A 55 5.67 -1.83 -1.70
N ASP A 56 5.86 -2.41 -0.52
CA ASP A 56 7.15 -2.96 -0.09
C ASP A 56 7.59 -4.10 -1.01
N GLN A 57 6.67 -5.01 -1.37
CA GLN A 57 6.94 -6.07 -2.33
C GLN A 57 7.33 -5.52 -3.70
N SER A 58 6.62 -4.50 -4.19
CA SER A 58 6.93 -3.87 -5.48
C SER A 58 8.31 -3.21 -5.48
N GLN A 59 8.67 -2.51 -4.41
CA GLN A 59 9.98 -1.85 -4.27
C GLN A 59 11.14 -2.85 -4.15
N ARG A 60 10.90 -4.04 -3.58
CA ARG A 60 11.88 -5.13 -3.56
C ARG A 60 12.08 -5.78 -4.93
N GLN A 61 11.04 -5.78 -5.78
CA GLN A 61 11.06 -6.38 -7.10
C GLN A 61 11.55 -5.43 -8.20
N GLU A 62 11.53 -4.11 -8.00
CA GLU A 62 12.17 -3.18 -8.91
C GLU A 62 13.68 -3.47 -8.95
N PRO A 63 14.26 -3.87 -10.10
CA PRO A 63 15.69 -4.02 -10.21
C PRO A 63 16.32 -2.67 -9.91
N ARG A 64 17.24 -2.63 -8.93
CA ARG A 64 18.17 -1.51 -8.77
C ARG A 64 19.01 -1.43 -10.05
N ILE A 65 18.51 -0.75 -11.07
CA ILE A 65 19.33 -0.30 -12.18
C ILE A 65 20.24 0.77 -11.58
N VAL A 66 21.40 0.34 -11.10
CA VAL A 66 22.53 1.21 -10.85
C VAL A 66 22.93 1.82 -12.19
N SER A 67 22.62 3.10 -12.39
CA SER A 67 23.22 3.93 -13.43
C SER A 67 24.58 4.41 -12.96
#